data_AF-A0A845Y069-F1
#
_entry.id   AF-A0A845Y069-F1
#
_cell.length_a   1.000
_cell.length_b   1.000
_cell.length_c   1.000
_cell.angle_alpha   90.00
_cell.angle_beta   90.00
_cell.angle_gamma   90.00
#
_symmetry.space_group_name_H-M   'P 1'
#
loop_
_entity.id
_entity.type
_entity.pdbx_description
1 polymer ?
#
loop_
_entity_poly.entity_id
_entity_poly.type
_entity_poly.pdbx_seq_one_letter_code
_entity_poly.pdbx_strand_id
1 'polypeptide(L)'
;MVKIKHNPKGYREDRGGDRDEIRQIQILMLLCLFLSREGTLYDLLKMALATPGQRTLNRLTPPEDISIDGLFEWLGELFGEAEVTEGERDLILWQNDIKNMFPAISELKAIEDKLGFKINIEKKI
;
A
#
# COMPACT_ATOMS: atom_id res chain seq x y z
N MET A 1 -13.21 26.02 8.27
CA MET A 1 -13.79 24.66 8.29
C MET A 1 -14.77 24.53 7.13
N VAL A 2 -14.43 23.73 6.12
CA VAL A 2 -15.36 23.39 5.05
C VAL A 2 -16.30 22.29 5.57
N LYS A 3 -17.57 22.62 5.82
CA LYS A 3 -18.58 21.60 6.14
C LYS A 3 -19.11 21.02 4.84
N ILE A 4 -18.52 19.91 4.39
CA ILE A 4 -19.10 19.12 3.31
C ILE A 4 -20.32 18.40 3.88
N LYS A 5 -21.53 18.86 3.54
CA LYS A 5 -22.76 18.12 3.84
C LYS A 5 -22.72 16.81 3.05
N HIS A 6 -22.53 15.70 3.74
CA HIS A 6 -22.80 14.38 3.17
C HIS A 6 -24.33 14.30 2.95
N ASN A 7 -24.77 14.30 1.70
CA ASN A 7 -26.18 14.13 1.34
C ASN A 7 -26.43 12.65 0.99
N PRO A 8 -26.96 11.83 1.91
CA PRO A 8 -27.12 10.39 1.67
C PRO A 8 -28.25 10.05 0.70
N LYS A 9 -29.04 11.04 0.24
CA LYS A 9 -30.24 10.80 -0.58
C LYS A 9 -29.99 10.73 -2.09
N GLY A 10 -28.77 10.91 -2.57
CA GLY A 10 -28.42 10.86 -4.00
C GLY A 10 -27.82 9.53 -4.49
N TYR A 11 -27.67 8.53 -3.62
CA TYR A 11 -27.01 7.25 -3.94
C TYR A 11 -27.99 6.08 -3.88
N ARG A 12 -29.02 6.13 -4.72
CA ARG A 12 -29.83 4.98 -5.14
C ARG A 12 -30.05 5.23 -6.63
N GLU A 13 -29.56 4.44 -7.57
CA GLU A 13 -29.57 2.98 -7.69
C GLU A 13 -28.24 2.48 -8.33
N ASP A 14 -27.91 1.20 -8.13
CA ASP A 14 -26.88 0.41 -8.88
C ASP A 14 -25.40 0.38 -8.43
N ARG A 15 -25.03 0.80 -7.21
CA ARG A 15 -23.63 0.68 -6.69
C ARG A 15 -23.43 -0.31 -5.55
N GLY A 16 -24.05 -1.49 -5.65
CA GLY A 16 -23.89 -2.54 -4.64
C GLY A 16 -22.47 -3.15 -4.62
N GLY A 17 -21.80 -3.17 -5.78
CA GLY A 17 -20.54 -3.89 -6.00
C GLY A 17 -19.31 -3.23 -5.37
N ASP A 18 -19.09 -1.93 -5.59
CA ASP A 18 -17.78 -1.32 -5.29
C ASP A 18 -17.65 -0.73 -3.87
N ARG A 19 -18.54 -1.11 -2.95
CA ARG A 19 -18.58 -0.48 -1.62
C ARG A 19 -17.32 -0.78 -0.80
N ASP A 20 -16.75 -1.96 -0.99
CA ASP A 20 -15.56 -2.40 -0.27
C ASP A 20 -14.32 -1.68 -0.83
N GLU A 21 -14.19 -1.56 -2.14
CA GLU A 21 -13.12 -0.81 -2.81
C GLU A 21 -13.15 0.68 -2.43
N ILE A 22 -14.34 1.29 -2.33
CA ILE A 22 -14.47 2.67 -1.85
C ILE A 22 -13.92 2.81 -0.43
N ARG A 23 -14.19 1.84 0.45
CA ARG A 23 -13.67 1.86 1.83
C ARG A 23 -12.16 1.63 1.86
N GLN A 24 -11.63 0.71 1.05
CA GLN A 24 -10.20 0.49 0.92
C GLN A 24 -9.47 1.78 0.52
N ILE A 25 -9.97 2.50 -0.49
CA ILE A 25 -9.39 3.79 -0.92
C ILE A 25 -9.43 4.82 0.21
N GLN A 26 -10.55 4.93 0.93
CA GLN A 26 -10.69 5.87 2.06
C GLN A 26 -9.71 5.53 3.19
N ILE A 27 -9.46 4.26 3.46
CA ILE A 27 -8.48 3.80 4.46
C ILE A 27 -7.05 4.13 4.03
N LEU A 28 -6.68 3.87 2.76
CA LEU A 28 -5.37 4.25 2.21
C LEU A 28 -5.15 5.77 2.29
N MET A 29 -6.19 6.56 2.01
CA MET A 29 -6.14 8.02 2.18
C MET A 29 -5.87 8.41 3.64
N LEU A 30 -6.52 7.77 4.62
CA LEU A 30 -6.30 8.04 6.04
C LEU A 30 -4.88 7.66 6.47
N LEU A 31 -4.36 6.52 6.02
CA LEU A 31 -2.96 6.13 6.26
C LEU A 31 -2.02 7.25 5.81
N CYS A 32 -2.13 7.70 4.56
CA CYS A 32 -1.28 8.76 4.02
C CYS A 32 -1.44 10.11 4.76
N LEU A 33 -2.64 10.42 5.26
CA LEU A 33 -2.89 11.64 6.04
C LEU A 33 -2.24 11.63 7.42
N PHE A 34 -2.04 10.45 8.01
CA PHE A 34 -1.52 10.29 9.37
C PHE A 34 0.00 10.08 9.43
N LEU A 35 0.64 9.81 8.30
CA LEU A 35 2.10 9.72 8.24
C LEU A 35 2.76 11.08 8.50
N SER A 36 3.83 11.06 9.29
CA SER A 36 4.70 12.22 9.48
C SER A 36 5.46 12.52 8.18
N ARG A 37 5.62 13.79 7.81
CA ARG A 37 6.36 14.17 6.58
C ARG A 37 7.85 13.88 6.67
N GLU A 38 8.35 13.74 7.88
CA GLU A 38 9.72 13.34 8.23
C GLU A 38 9.80 11.84 8.61
N GLY A 39 8.69 11.10 8.45
CA GLY A 39 8.58 9.69 8.80
C GLY A 39 9.18 8.77 7.74
N THR A 40 9.69 7.64 8.17
CA THR A 40 10.37 6.68 7.30
C THR A 40 9.40 5.99 6.35
N LEU A 41 8.17 5.66 6.79
CA LEU A 41 7.15 5.10 5.90
C LEU A 41 6.64 6.13 4.88
N TYR A 42 6.61 7.42 5.24
CA TYR A 42 6.30 8.49 4.30
C TYR A 42 7.32 8.55 3.17
N ASP A 43 8.61 8.48 3.48
CA ASP A 43 9.68 8.50 2.48
C ASP A 43 9.56 7.32 1.50
N LEU A 44 9.31 6.10 2.00
CA LEU A 44 9.08 4.93 1.16
C LEU A 44 7.90 5.15 0.20
N LEU A 45 6.73 5.54 0.72
CA LEU A 45 5.53 5.72 -0.10
C LEU A 45 5.71 6.86 -1.11
N LYS A 46 6.42 7.93 -0.74
CA LYS A 46 6.74 9.02 -1.64
C LYS A 46 7.63 8.56 -2.80
N MET A 47 8.66 7.76 -2.53
CA MET A 47 9.51 7.17 -3.58
C MET A 47 8.71 6.19 -4.46
N ALA A 48 7.87 5.36 -3.86
CA ALA A 48 7.04 4.40 -4.59
C ALA A 48 6.07 5.11 -5.54
N LEU A 49 5.40 6.17 -5.07
CA LEU A 49 4.48 6.97 -5.89
C LEU A 49 5.19 7.78 -7.00
N ALA A 50 6.47 8.11 -6.81
CA ALA A 50 7.28 8.78 -7.83
C ALA A 50 7.86 7.82 -8.87
N THR A 51 7.88 6.52 -8.60
CA THR A 51 8.46 5.49 -9.47
C THR A 51 7.44 5.02 -10.52
N PRO A 52 7.74 5.09 -11.83
CA PRO A 52 6.81 4.61 -12.87
C PRO A 52 6.56 3.09 -12.78
N GLY A 53 5.36 2.69 -12.34
CA GLY A 53 5.03 1.29 -12.09
C GLY A 53 4.65 0.44 -13.30
N GLN A 54 4.58 0.99 -14.52
CA GLN A 54 4.05 0.26 -15.68
C GLN A 54 4.87 -0.99 -16.05
N ARG A 55 6.20 -0.95 -15.86
CA ARG A 55 7.06 -2.12 -16.14
C ARG A 55 6.85 -3.23 -15.12
N THR A 56 6.83 -2.90 -13.82
CA THR A 56 6.44 -3.86 -12.78
C THR A 56 5.06 -4.45 -13.07
N LEU A 57 4.07 -3.62 -13.42
CA LEU A 57 2.71 -4.09 -13.71
C LEU A 57 2.64 -5.08 -14.89
N ASN A 58 3.46 -4.88 -15.93
CA ASN A 58 3.50 -5.77 -17.09
C ASN A 58 4.12 -7.14 -16.78
N ARG A 59 5.01 -7.22 -15.77
CA ARG A 59 5.69 -8.45 -15.34
C ARG A 59 4.94 -9.16 -14.19
N LEU A 60 4.04 -8.44 -13.53
CA LEU A 60 3.32 -8.94 -12.37
C LEU A 60 2.43 -10.13 -12.72
N THR A 61 2.72 -11.27 -12.09
CA THR A 61 1.82 -12.42 -11.99
C THR A 61 1.15 -12.39 -10.62
N PRO A 62 -0.15 -12.71 -10.48
CA PRO A 62 -0.79 -12.77 -9.16
C PRO A 62 -0.16 -13.86 -8.27
N PRO A 63 0.04 -13.62 -6.96
CA PRO A 63 0.61 -14.62 -6.06
C PRO A 63 -0.34 -15.82 -5.87
N GLU A 64 0.20 -17.03 -5.99
CA GLU A 64 -0.53 -18.27 -5.71
C GLU A 64 -0.68 -18.54 -4.21
N ASP A 65 0.33 -18.17 -3.41
CA ASP A 65 0.32 -18.24 -1.96
C ASP A 65 0.43 -16.83 -1.35
N ILE A 66 -0.48 -16.50 -0.43
CA ILE A 66 -0.49 -15.23 0.29
C ILE A 66 0.00 -15.38 1.75
N SER A 67 0.58 -16.52 2.10
CA SER A 67 1.34 -16.69 3.34
C SER A 67 2.56 -15.76 3.39
N ILE A 68 3.17 -15.59 4.56
CA ILE A 68 4.36 -14.75 4.70
C ILE A 68 5.50 -15.25 3.81
N ASP A 69 5.74 -16.57 3.81
CA ASP A 69 6.81 -17.18 3.02
C ASP A 69 6.48 -17.11 1.53
N GLY A 70 5.22 -17.39 1.14
CA GLY A 70 4.78 -17.30 -0.25
C GLY A 70 4.88 -15.88 -0.83
N LEU A 71 4.51 -14.85 -0.05
CA LEU A 71 4.69 -13.46 -0.46
C LEU A 71 6.15 -13.05 -0.54
N PHE A 72 7.01 -13.57 0.34
CA PHE A 72 8.45 -13.32 0.30
C PHE A 72 9.06 -13.90 -0.99
N GLU A 73 8.74 -15.14 -1.33
CA GLU A 73 9.18 -15.79 -2.57
C GLU A 73 8.67 -15.04 -3.79
N TRP A 74 7.36 -14.74 -3.85
CA TRP A 74 6.73 -14.03 -4.95
C TRP A 74 7.31 -12.62 -5.18
N LEU A 75 7.53 -11.83 -4.12
CA LEU A 75 8.19 -10.53 -4.21
C LEU A 75 9.65 -10.69 -4.68
N GLY A 76 10.33 -11.73 -4.21
CA GLY A 76 11.69 -12.08 -4.63
C GLY A 76 11.78 -12.40 -6.12
N GLU A 77 10.81 -13.14 -6.66
CA GLU A 77 10.72 -13.41 -8.10
C GLU A 77 10.42 -12.14 -8.90
N LEU A 78 9.39 -11.36 -8.50
CA LEU A 78 8.99 -10.13 -9.18
C LEU A 78 10.13 -9.10 -9.29
N PHE A 79 10.93 -8.96 -8.23
CA PHE A 79 12.04 -8.02 -8.15
C PHE A 79 13.42 -8.64 -8.46
N GLY A 80 13.50 -9.96 -8.61
CA GLY A 80 14.74 -10.68 -8.93
C GLY A 80 15.05 -10.76 -10.42
N GLU A 81 14.08 -10.42 -11.29
CA GLU A 81 14.29 -10.40 -12.74
C GLU A 81 15.26 -9.29 -13.18
N ALA A 82 16.02 -9.56 -14.25
CA ALA A 82 17.13 -8.73 -14.72
C ALA A 82 16.74 -7.31 -15.20
N GLU A 83 15.45 -6.98 -15.24
CA GLU A 83 14.91 -5.74 -15.82
C GLU A 83 14.29 -4.77 -14.79
N VAL A 84 14.77 -4.75 -13.55
CA VAL A 84 14.35 -3.71 -12.60
C VAL A 84 14.83 -2.32 -13.03
N THR A 85 13.93 -1.34 -12.98
CA THR A 85 14.27 0.07 -13.18
C THR A 85 15.11 0.62 -12.02
N GLU A 86 15.72 1.79 -12.22
CA GLU A 86 16.47 2.48 -11.16
C GLU A 86 15.59 2.76 -9.93
N GLY A 87 14.37 3.29 -10.13
CA GLY A 87 13.44 3.53 -9.02
C GLY A 87 12.98 2.25 -8.30
N GLU A 88 12.75 1.16 -9.03
CA GLU A 88 12.44 -0.14 -8.42
C GLU A 88 13.64 -0.66 -7.59
N ARG A 89 14.86 -0.53 -8.11
CA ARG A 89 16.09 -0.88 -7.40
C ARG A 89 16.24 -0.07 -6.11
N ASP A 90 15.97 1.24 -6.15
CA ASP A 90 16.07 2.10 -4.98
C ASP A 90 15.08 1.69 -3.89
N LEU A 91 13.84 1.33 -4.27
CA LEU A 91 12.84 0.80 -3.34
C LEU A 91 13.28 -0.52 -2.70
N ILE A 92 13.85 -1.44 -3.50
CA ILE A 92 14.37 -2.73 -3.01
C ILE A 92 15.54 -2.53 -2.05
N LEU A 93 16.47 -1.63 -2.38
CA LEU A 93 17.59 -1.31 -1.49
C LEU A 93 17.10 -0.67 -0.20
N TRP A 94 16.13 0.23 -0.29
CA TRP A 94 15.56 0.91 0.86
C TRP A 94 14.89 -0.08 1.83
N GLN A 95 14.06 -1.00 1.34
CA GLN A 95 13.33 -1.96 2.17
C GLN A 95 14.22 -3.09 2.71
N ASN A 96 15.39 -3.32 2.12
CA ASN A 96 16.38 -4.27 2.63
C ASN A 96 17.24 -3.69 3.78
N ASP A 97 17.23 -2.37 3.99
CA ASP A 97 17.90 -1.75 5.14
C ASP A 97 16.98 -1.77 6.37
N ILE A 98 17.40 -2.52 7.38
CA ILE A 98 16.68 -2.66 8.64
C ILE A 98 16.52 -1.33 9.39
N LYS A 99 17.44 -0.37 9.18
CA LYS A 99 17.34 0.98 9.74
C LYS A 99 16.18 1.78 9.16
N ASN A 100 15.72 1.42 7.97
CA ASN A 100 14.53 2.00 7.34
C ASN A 100 13.28 1.22 7.74
N MET A 101 13.33 -0.11 7.67
CA MET A 101 12.14 -0.94 7.91
C MET A 101 11.63 -0.89 9.36
N PHE A 102 12.51 -0.89 10.37
CA PHE A 102 12.04 -0.87 11.76
C PHE A 102 11.22 0.38 12.12
N PRO A 103 11.70 1.61 11.82
CA PRO A 103 10.90 2.82 12.00
C PRO A 103 9.59 2.78 11.20
N ALA A 104 9.63 2.38 9.92
CA ALA A 104 8.44 2.34 9.08
C ALA A 104 7.37 1.35 9.59
N ILE A 105 7.78 0.17 10.08
CA ILE A 105 6.90 -0.79 10.73
C ILE A 105 6.31 -0.21 12.02
N SER A 106 7.11 0.53 12.79
CA SER A 106 6.65 1.16 14.03
C SER A 106 5.63 2.25 13.78
N GLU A 107 5.83 3.06 12.73
CA GLU A 107 4.88 4.07 12.25
C GLU A 107 3.56 3.43 11.81
N LEU A 108 3.62 2.37 10.99
CA LEU A 108 2.42 1.64 10.56
C LEU A 108 1.64 1.09 11.76
N LYS A 109 2.31 0.38 12.67
CA LYS A 109 1.66 -0.17 13.88
C LYS A 109 1.02 0.90 14.74
N ALA A 110 1.68 2.04 14.93
CA ALA A 110 1.12 3.14 15.71
C ALA A 110 -0.17 3.70 15.08
N ILE A 111 -0.25 3.75 13.75
CA ILE A 111 -1.47 4.17 13.04
C ILE A 111 -2.56 3.11 13.17
N GLU A 112 -2.23 1.83 12.98
CA GLU A 112 -3.16 0.71 13.11
C GLU A 112 -3.76 0.62 14.53
N ASP A 113 -2.94 0.80 15.56
CA ASP A 113 -3.38 0.86 16.96
C ASP A 113 -4.38 2.01 17.21
N LYS A 114 -4.26 3.13 16.50
CA LYS A 114 -5.21 4.26 16.58
C LYS A 114 -6.48 4.03 15.79
N LEU A 115 -6.39 3.33 14.65
CA LEU A 115 -7.54 2.98 13.81
C LEU A 115 -8.37 1.85 14.41
N GLY A 116 -7.77 0.98 15.23
CA GLY A 116 -8.44 -0.18 15.81
C GLY A 116 -8.59 -1.36 14.84
N PHE A 117 -7.86 -1.33 13.72
CA PHE A 117 -7.78 -2.42 12.75
C PHE A 117 -6.45 -2.38 12.00
N LYS A 118 -6.08 -3.53 11.41
CA LYS A 118 -4.87 -3.72 10.61
C LYS A 118 -5.23 -3.74 9.12
N ILE A 119 -4.36 -3.19 8.26
CA ILE A 119 -4.47 -3.40 6.81
C ILE A 119 -3.87 -4.79 6.49
N ASN A 120 -4.70 -5.69 5.97
CA ASN A 120 -4.30 -7.07 5.69
C ASN A 120 -4.39 -7.40 4.20
N ILE A 121 -3.61 -8.39 3.79
CA ILE A 121 -3.65 -8.98 2.45
C ILE A 121 -4.61 -10.16 2.50
N GLU A 122 -5.59 -10.14 1.60
CA GLU A 122 -6.59 -11.20 1.44
C GLU A 122 -6.70 -11.56 -0.04
N LYS A 123 -6.95 -12.85 -0.35
CA LYS A 123 -7.19 -13.26 -1.73
C LYS A 123 -8.52 -12.66 -2.21
N LYS A 124 -8.51 -12.10 -3.42
CA LYS A 124 -9.73 -11.74 -4.12
C LYS A 124 -10.46 -13.03 -4.51
N ILE A 125 -11.69 -13.20 -4.00
CA ILE A 125 -12.58 -14.34 -4.31
C ILE A 125 -13.46 -13.97 -5.49
#